data_AF-A0A2V5MUT1-F1
#
_entry.id   AF-A0A2V5MUT1-F1
#
_cell.length_a   1.000
_cell.length_b   1.000
_cell.length_c   1.000
_cell.angle_alpha   90.00
_cell.angle_beta   90.00
_cell.angle_gamma   90.00
#
_symmetry.space_group_name_H-M   'P 1'
#
loop_
_entity.id
_entity.type
_entity.pdbx_description
1 polymer ?
#
loop_
_entity_poly.entity_id
_entity_poly.type
_entity_poly.pdbx_seq_one_letter_code
_entity_poly.pdbx_strand_id
1 'polypeptide(L)'
;DGGDPELAAEIRALLREIVLAAGTLEAKAMAFDGASAFMLWGAIIINANQPKGELTMVQMLAHESSHNLLFGFSADESLVENSPEELFPSPLRLDPRPMYGIYHATFVLARMHRAVKGLLDSGILSAAQKEIAEKELADNARLFASGIEIVDRFGKLTPLGKTVMEGAKAYMANAQ
;
A
#
# COMPACT_ATOMS: atom_id res chain seq x y z
N ASP A 1 -2.76 -3.68 -16.88
CA ASP A 1 -2.54 -3.33 -18.31
C ASP A 1 -3.67 -2.53 -18.91
N GLY A 2 -4.85 -3.12 -19.12
CA GLY A 2 -5.95 -2.40 -19.80
C GLY A 2 -6.51 -1.19 -19.04
N GLY A 3 -6.52 -1.22 -17.70
CA GLY A 3 -7.11 -0.14 -16.90
C GLY A 3 -6.14 0.94 -16.39
N ASP A 4 -4.88 0.59 -16.16
CA ASP A 4 -3.82 1.57 -15.84
C ASP A 4 -2.49 1.03 -16.38
N PRO A 5 -2.10 1.42 -17.61
CA PRO A 5 -0.87 0.92 -18.22
C PRO A 5 0.39 1.49 -17.55
N GLU A 6 0.33 2.70 -16.99
CA GLU A 6 1.47 3.33 -16.32
C GLU A 6 1.79 2.63 -15.00
N LEU A 7 0.77 2.40 -14.16
CA LEU A 7 0.94 1.64 -12.92
C LEU A 7 1.42 0.22 -13.22
N ALA A 8 0.88 -0.42 -14.26
CA ALA A 8 1.30 -1.77 -14.62
C ALA A 8 2.76 -1.81 -15.10
N ALA A 9 3.24 -0.78 -15.80
CA ALA A 9 4.65 -0.66 -16.18
C ALA A 9 5.54 -0.43 -14.95
N GLU A 10 5.13 0.42 -14.03
CA GLU A 10 5.82 0.69 -12.76
C GLU A 10 5.94 -0.58 -11.90
N ILE A 11 4.86 -1.34 -11.75
CA ILE A 11 4.86 -2.62 -11.03
C ILE A 11 5.88 -3.59 -11.65
N ARG A 12 5.96 -3.70 -12.98
CA ARG A 12 6.96 -4.56 -13.65
C ARG A 12 8.39 -4.05 -13.53
N ALA A 13 8.59 -2.75 -13.38
CA ALA A 13 9.91 -2.17 -13.16
C ALA A 13 10.41 -2.45 -11.74
N LEU A 14 9.51 -2.37 -10.75
CA LEU A 14 9.79 -2.59 -9.34
C LEU A 14 9.87 -4.07 -8.98
N LEU A 15 8.91 -4.88 -9.45
CA LEU A 15 8.79 -6.29 -9.08
C LEU A 15 9.46 -7.19 -10.12
N ARG A 16 10.44 -7.96 -9.65
CA ARG A 16 11.21 -8.95 -10.42
C ARG A 16 10.79 -10.38 -10.12
N GLU A 17 10.32 -10.63 -8.89
CA GLU A 17 9.97 -11.97 -8.44
C GLU A 17 8.66 -11.96 -7.63
N ILE A 18 7.78 -12.92 -7.93
CA ILE A 18 6.57 -13.18 -7.15
C ILE A 18 6.66 -14.61 -6.64
N VAL A 19 6.83 -14.76 -5.34
CA VAL A 19 6.90 -16.05 -4.66
C VAL A 19 5.52 -16.42 -4.13
N LEU A 20 5.03 -17.58 -4.52
CA LEU A 20 3.80 -18.13 -3.95
C LEU A 20 4.15 -18.93 -2.70
N ALA A 21 3.54 -18.57 -1.57
CA ALA A 21 3.70 -19.29 -0.32
C ALA A 21 2.32 -19.71 0.24
N ALA A 22 2.28 -20.87 0.88
CA ALA A 22 1.08 -21.37 1.53
C ALA A 22 0.99 -20.83 2.96
N GLY A 23 0.01 -19.98 3.24
CA GLY A 23 -0.35 -19.62 4.62
C GLY A 23 -1.05 -20.78 5.35
N THR A 24 -1.24 -20.63 6.66
CA THR A 24 -2.01 -21.58 7.47
C THR A 24 -3.44 -21.77 6.93
N LEU A 25 -3.95 -23.01 7.02
CA LEU A 25 -5.34 -23.36 6.69
C LEU A 25 -6.26 -23.33 7.92
N GLU A 26 -5.70 -23.09 9.12
CA GLU A 26 -6.48 -23.03 10.35
C GLU A 26 -7.32 -21.75 10.39
N ALA A 27 -8.64 -21.90 10.44
CA ALA A 27 -9.60 -20.80 10.29
C ALA A 27 -9.46 -19.65 11.31
N LYS A 28 -8.80 -19.88 12.45
CA LYS A 28 -8.59 -18.86 13.51
C LYS A 28 -7.14 -18.40 13.65
N ALA A 29 -6.22 -18.98 12.89
CA ALA A 29 -4.84 -18.57 12.93
C ALA A 29 -4.65 -17.28 12.12
N MET A 30 -3.68 -16.44 12.54
CA MET A 30 -3.30 -15.29 11.73
C MET A 30 -2.67 -15.79 10.44
N ALA A 31 -3.26 -15.42 9.31
CA ALA A 31 -2.69 -15.62 7.99
C ALA A 31 -2.17 -14.30 7.45
N PHE A 32 -1.19 -14.37 6.55
CA PHE A 32 -0.75 -13.21 5.78
C PHE A 32 -1.47 -13.18 4.44
N ASP A 33 -1.58 -11.99 3.87
CA ASP A 33 -2.19 -11.75 2.56
C ASP A 33 -1.11 -11.65 1.48
N GLY A 34 -0.18 -10.72 1.69
CA GLY A 34 1.07 -10.54 0.97
C GLY A 34 2.17 -10.13 1.94
N ALA A 35 3.42 -10.17 1.48
CA ALA A 35 4.55 -9.66 2.23
C ALA A 35 5.66 -9.15 1.30
N SER A 36 6.31 -8.08 1.75
CA SER A 36 7.53 -7.53 1.17
C SER A 36 8.56 -7.29 2.26
N ALA A 37 9.84 -7.36 1.92
CA ALA A 37 10.94 -7.10 2.85
C ALA A 37 12.05 -6.31 2.17
N PHE A 38 12.65 -5.36 2.89
CA PHE A 38 13.75 -4.54 2.36
C PHE A 38 14.93 -5.38 1.85
N MET A 39 15.30 -6.44 2.57
CA MET A 39 16.39 -7.35 2.19
C MET A 39 16.10 -8.22 0.95
N LEU A 40 14.86 -8.22 0.47
CA LEU A 40 14.41 -8.93 -0.73
C LEU A 40 13.80 -7.92 -1.72
N TRP A 41 14.46 -6.78 -1.90
CA TRP A 41 14.00 -5.74 -2.81
C TRP A 41 13.81 -6.28 -4.23
N GLY A 42 12.62 -6.01 -4.78
CA GLY A 42 12.14 -6.52 -6.06
C GLY A 42 11.37 -7.84 -5.95
N ALA A 43 11.28 -8.47 -4.78
CA ALA A 43 10.48 -9.66 -4.56
C ALA A 43 9.26 -9.39 -3.66
N ILE A 44 8.18 -10.10 -3.94
CA ILE A 44 6.98 -10.13 -3.08
C ILE A 44 6.56 -11.57 -2.83
N ILE A 45 5.92 -11.81 -1.70
CA ILE A 45 5.32 -13.09 -1.36
C ILE A 45 3.80 -12.92 -1.39
N ILE A 46 3.09 -13.82 -2.06
CA ILE A 46 1.62 -13.84 -2.08
C ILE A 46 1.13 -15.15 -1.49
N ASN A 47 0.12 -15.07 -0.62
CA ASN A 47 -0.49 -16.25 -0.04
C ASN A 47 -1.35 -16.99 -1.09
N ALA A 48 -0.90 -18.18 -1.50
CA ALA A 48 -1.59 -19.01 -2.49
C ALA A 48 -2.88 -19.66 -1.97
N ASN A 49 -3.03 -19.79 -0.65
CA ASN A 49 -4.20 -20.43 -0.03
C ASN A 49 -5.41 -19.48 0.09
N GLN A 50 -5.25 -18.21 -0.29
CA GLN A 50 -6.32 -17.22 -0.27
C GLN A 50 -6.60 -16.76 -1.70
N PRO A 51 -7.53 -17.41 -2.43
CA PRO A 51 -7.86 -17.02 -3.79
C PRO A 51 -8.36 -15.57 -3.80
N LYS A 52 -7.78 -14.77 -4.68
CA LYS A 52 -8.10 -13.34 -4.83
C LYS A 52 -8.82 -13.12 -6.15
N GLY A 53 -9.91 -12.35 -6.11
CA GLY A 53 -10.49 -11.80 -7.34
C GLY A 53 -9.52 -10.81 -8.00
N GLU A 54 -9.76 -10.49 -9.28
CA GLU A 54 -8.88 -9.63 -10.08
C GLU A 54 -8.63 -8.27 -9.40
N LEU A 55 -9.69 -7.61 -8.90
CA LEU A 55 -9.58 -6.32 -8.23
C LEU A 55 -8.72 -6.40 -6.96
N THR A 56 -8.95 -7.43 -6.14
CA THR A 56 -8.15 -7.69 -4.93
C THR A 56 -6.69 -7.97 -5.28
N MET A 57 -6.42 -8.68 -6.39
CA MET A 57 -5.06 -8.93 -6.86
C MET A 57 -4.37 -7.64 -7.33
N VAL A 58 -5.06 -6.77 -8.08
CA VAL A 58 -4.50 -5.46 -8.48
C VAL A 58 -4.15 -4.62 -7.26
N GLN A 59 -5.04 -4.54 -6.28
CA GLN A 59 -4.77 -3.84 -5.04
C GLN A 59 -3.59 -4.45 -4.27
N MET A 60 -3.48 -5.79 -4.22
CA MET A 60 -2.34 -6.48 -3.60
C MET A 60 -1.02 -6.14 -4.30
N LEU A 61 -0.99 -6.15 -5.64
CA LEU A 61 0.21 -5.78 -6.39
C LEU A 61 0.57 -4.31 -6.20
N ALA A 62 -0.42 -3.40 -6.18
CA ALA A 62 -0.21 -2.00 -5.87
C ALA A 62 0.33 -1.81 -4.44
N HIS A 63 -0.17 -2.59 -3.47
CA HIS A 63 0.28 -2.59 -2.09
C HIS A 63 1.76 -2.97 -1.98
N GLU A 64 2.11 -4.16 -2.45
CA GLU A 64 3.44 -4.71 -2.28
C GLU A 64 4.50 -4.01 -3.15
N SER A 65 4.13 -3.56 -4.36
CA SER A 65 5.02 -2.72 -5.17
C SER A 65 5.28 -1.35 -4.52
N SER A 66 4.31 -0.80 -3.80
CA SER A 66 4.49 0.46 -3.08
C SER A 66 5.46 0.31 -1.90
N HIS A 67 5.45 -0.83 -1.20
CA HIS A 67 6.50 -1.14 -0.23
C HIS A 67 7.87 -1.25 -0.89
N ASN A 68 7.98 -1.93 -2.03
CA ASN A 68 9.24 -2.01 -2.79
C ASN A 68 9.73 -0.64 -3.26
N LEU A 69 8.83 0.25 -3.65
CA LEU A 69 9.17 1.63 -4.00
C LEU A 69 9.75 2.37 -2.78
N LEU A 70 9.09 2.28 -1.62
CA LEU A 70 9.58 2.90 -0.38
C LEU A 70 10.93 2.32 0.07
N PHE A 71 11.14 1.01 -0.11
CA PHE A 71 12.44 0.39 0.13
C PHE A 71 13.53 0.94 -0.79
N GLY A 72 13.20 1.17 -2.07
CA GLY A 72 14.11 1.84 -3.00
C GLY A 72 14.50 3.25 -2.56
N PHE A 73 13.53 4.04 -2.10
CA PHE A 73 13.82 5.35 -1.51
C PHE A 73 14.62 5.27 -0.20
N SER A 74 14.44 4.18 0.56
CA SER A 74 15.10 3.98 1.83
C SER A 74 16.46 3.27 1.72
N ALA A 75 17.03 3.16 0.51
CA ALA A 75 18.27 2.43 0.29
C ALA A 75 19.48 3.10 0.99
N ASP A 76 19.52 4.44 0.97
CA ASP A 76 20.64 5.23 1.49
C ASP A 76 20.28 5.98 2.79
N GLU A 77 18.99 6.25 3.05
CA GLU A 77 18.50 6.97 4.22
C GLU A 77 17.15 6.46 4.72
N SER A 78 16.81 6.72 5.98
CA SER A 78 15.45 6.48 6.48
C SER A 78 14.49 7.57 5.99
N LEU A 79 13.21 7.23 5.81
CA LEU A 79 12.16 8.22 5.51
C LEU A 79 11.61 8.91 6.76
N VAL A 80 11.83 8.29 7.93
CA VAL A 80 11.42 8.81 9.24
C VAL A 80 12.55 8.69 10.26
N GLU A 81 12.65 9.67 11.14
CA GLU A 81 13.66 9.76 12.20
C GLU A 81 13.08 9.44 13.59
N ASN A 82 11.78 9.14 13.69
CA ASN A 82 11.18 8.64 14.93
C ASN A 82 11.88 7.34 15.35
N SER A 83 12.06 7.15 16.66
CA SER A 83 12.64 5.92 17.18
C SER A 83 11.66 4.73 16.99
N PRO A 84 12.16 3.51 16.74
CA PRO A 84 11.31 2.32 16.63
C PRO A 84 10.49 2.01 17.89
N GLU A 85 10.91 2.51 19.06
CA GLU A 85 10.24 2.35 20.34
C GLU A 85 9.11 3.37 20.55
N GLU A 86 9.06 4.44 19.74
CA GLU A 86 8.00 5.45 19.78
C GLU A 86 6.75 4.91 19.05
N LEU A 87 5.74 4.48 19.82
CA LEU A 87 4.53 3.84 19.30
C LEU A 87 3.32 4.78 19.28
N PHE A 88 2.54 4.70 18.20
CA PHE A 88 1.37 5.53 17.95
C PHE A 88 0.14 4.69 17.60
N PRO A 89 -1.08 5.19 17.87
CA PRO A 89 -2.31 4.55 17.39
C PRO A 89 -2.30 4.40 15.87
N SER A 90 -2.74 3.25 15.36
CA SER A 90 -2.88 2.99 13.93
C SER A 90 -4.34 2.71 13.58
N PRO A 91 -4.93 3.33 12.54
CA PRO A 91 -6.30 3.05 12.13
C PRO A 91 -6.50 1.63 11.60
N LEU A 92 -5.41 0.95 11.21
CA LEU A 92 -5.45 -0.37 10.58
C LEU A 92 -5.23 -1.53 11.56
N ARG A 93 -4.78 -1.27 12.78
CA ARG A 93 -4.38 -2.30 13.74
C ARG A 93 -4.78 -1.93 15.16
N LEU A 94 -5.10 -2.94 15.96
CA LEU A 94 -5.39 -2.76 17.38
C LEU A 94 -4.12 -2.43 18.18
N ASP A 95 -2.97 -3.02 17.79
CA ASP A 95 -1.68 -2.75 18.40
C ASP A 95 -1.09 -1.39 17.91
N PRO A 96 -0.58 -0.54 18.83
CA PRO A 96 0.20 0.63 18.46
C PRO A 96 1.41 0.29 17.59
N ARG A 97 1.77 1.19 16.68
CA ARG A 97 2.79 0.96 15.65
C ARG A 97 3.88 2.02 15.72
N PRO A 98 5.14 1.66 15.37
CA PRO A 98 6.17 2.66 15.13
C PRO A 98 5.78 3.55 13.95
N MET A 99 6.23 4.81 13.96
CA MET A 99 5.92 5.77 12.89
C MET A 99 6.30 5.25 11.50
N TYR A 100 7.41 4.52 11.36
CA TYR A 100 7.81 3.89 10.10
C TYR A 100 6.69 3.03 9.50
N GLY A 101 6.02 2.23 10.34
CA GLY A 101 4.91 1.39 9.89
C GLY A 101 3.68 2.20 9.48
N ILE A 102 3.38 3.28 10.19
CA ILE A 102 2.24 4.16 9.88
C ILE A 102 2.50 4.97 8.60
N TYR A 103 3.72 5.48 8.43
CA TYR A 103 4.17 6.15 7.21
C TYR A 103 4.00 5.23 6.00
N HIS A 104 4.52 3.99 6.08
CA HIS A 104 4.40 3.00 5.03
C HIS A 104 2.93 2.71 4.67
N ALA A 105 2.11 2.41 5.67
CA ALA A 105 0.70 2.10 5.46
C ALA A 105 -0.06 3.28 4.84
N THR A 106 0.21 4.51 5.30
CA THR A 106 -0.43 5.73 4.78
C THR A 106 -0.06 5.94 3.31
N PHE A 107 1.22 5.85 2.96
CA PHE A 107 1.64 5.95 1.56
C PHE A 107 0.98 4.89 0.69
N VAL A 108 0.98 3.64 1.14
CA VAL A 108 0.39 2.50 0.40
C VAL A 108 -1.11 2.69 0.16
N LEU A 109 -1.86 3.25 1.11
CA LEU A 109 -3.29 3.53 0.94
C LEU A 109 -3.56 4.50 -0.22
N ALA A 110 -2.75 5.56 -0.37
CA ALA A 110 -2.86 6.46 -1.52
C ALA A 110 -2.59 5.75 -2.86
N ARG A 111 -1.65 4.81 -2.85
CA ARG A 111 -1.27 4.03 -4.04
C ARG A 111 -2.33 3.00 -4.42
N MET A 112 -2.93 2.33 -3.43
CA MET A 112 -4.09 1.46 -3.64
C MET A 112 -5.29 2.25 -4.17
N HIS A 113 -5.54 3.44 -3.62
CA HIS A 113 -6.57 4.33 -4.14
C HIS A 113 -6.31 4.70 -5.61
N ARG A 114 -5.08 5.03 -6.00
CA ARG A 114 -4.71 5.29 -7.42
C ARG A 114 -5.02 4.10 -8.31
N ALA A 115 -4.64 2.89 -7.88
CA ALA A 115 -4.87 1.69 -8.64
C ALA A 115 -6.37 1.43 -8.89
N VAL A 116 -7.19 1.54 -7.84
CA VAL A 116 -8.65 1.35 -7.95
C VAL A 116 -9.29 2.46 -8.80
N LYS A 117 -8.88 3.71 -8.60
CA LYS A 117 -9.36 4.85 -9.40
C LYS A 117 -9.04 4.67 -10.88
N GLY A 118 -7.83 4.26 -11.23
CA GLY A 118 -7.44 4.00 -12.61
C GLY A 118 -8.33 2.95 -13.27
N LEU A 119 -8.63 1.85 -12.58
CA LEU A 119 -9.56 0.83 -13.09
C LEU A 119 -10.99 1.34 -13.28
N LEU A 120 -11.49 2.18 -12.37
CA LEU A 120 -12.80 2.80 -12.48
C LEU A 120 -12.86 3.76 -13.68
N ASP A 121 -11.87 4.64 -13.79
CA ASP A 121 -11.79 5.67 -14.84
C ASP A 121 -11.60 5.05 -16.23
N SER A 122 -10.99 3.87 -16.33
CA SER A 122 -10.81 3.17 -17.60
C SER A 122 -12.08 2.52 -18.15
N GLY A 123 -13.14 2.39 -17.33
CA GLY A 123 -14.40 1.75 -17.72
C GLY A 123 -14.30 0.24 -18.02
N ILE A 124 -13.21 -0.43 -17.62
CA ILE A 124 -13.01 -1.86 -17.91
C ILE A 124 -13.78 -2.78 -16.95
N LEU A 125 -14.17 -2.25 -15.79
CA LEU A 125 -14.82 -3.03 -14.75
C LEU A 125 -16.26 -3.37 -15.13
N SER A 126 -16.66 -4.61 -14.84
CA SER A 126 -18.08 -4.99 -14.84
C SER A 126 -18.86 -4.22 -13.77
N ALA A 127 -20.19 -4.20 -13.87
CA ALA A 127 -21.05 -3.53 -12.88
C ALA A 127 -20.81 -4.01 -11.44
N ALA A 128 -20.65 -5.32 -11.24
CA ALA A 128 -20.34 -5.89 -9.92
C ALA A 128 -18.94 -5.50 -9.42
N GLN A 129 -17.93 -5.48 -10.29
CA GLN A 129 -16.59 -5.02 -9.92
C GLN A 129 -16.56 -3.52 -9.60
N LYS A 130 -17.39 -2.72 -10.30
CA LYS A 130 -17.50 -1.28 -10.07
C LYS A 130 -18.01 -0.96 -8.67
N GLU A 131 -19.05 -1.63 -8.21
CA GLU A 131 -19.59 -1.45 -6.86
C GLU A 131 -18.54 -1.76 -5.78
N ILE A 132 -17.80 -2.86 -5.95
CA ILE A 132 -16.71 -3.22 -5.03
C ILE A 132 -15.60 -2.15 -5.09
N ALA A 133 -15.18 -1.74 -6.29
CA ALA A 133 -14.13 -0.74 -6.48
C ALA A 133 -14.50 0.62 -5.86
N GLU A 134 -15.75 1.08 -5.99
CA GLU A 134 -16.19 2.33 -5.37
C GLU A 134 -16.11 2.28 -3.85
N LYS A 135 -16.47 1.13 -3.24
CA LYS A 135 -16.32 0.93 -1.80
C LYS A 135 -14.85 0.94 -1.37
N GLU A 136 -14.00 0.16 -2.05
CA GLU A 136 -12.56 0.09 -1.77
C GLU A 136 -11.88 1.46 -1.93
N LEU A 137 -12.29 2.24 -2.92
CA LEU A 137 -11.81 3.60 -3.15
C LEU A 137 -12.12 4.51 -1.94
N ALA A 138 -13.37 4.49 -1.48
CA ALA A 138 -13.81 5.27 -0.32
C ALA A 138 -13.11 4.83 0.97
N ASP A 139 -12.96 3.52 1.19
CA ASP A 139 -12.25 2.97 2.35
C ASP A 139 -10.77 3.36 2.35
N ASN A 140 -10.09 3.26 1.20
CA ASN A 140 -8.70 3.70 1.06
C ASN A 140 -8.54 5.20 1.36
N ALA A 141 -9.45 6.05 0.86
CA ALA A 141 -9.43 7.48 1.13
C ALA A 141 -9.62 7.80 2.62
N ARG A 142 -10.59 7.15 3.28
CA ARG A 142 -10.85 7.32 4.70
C ARG A 142 -9.65 6.89 5.55
N LEU A 143 -9.08 5.73 5.26
CA LEU A 143 -7.93 5.20 5.99
C LEU A 143 -6.68 6.05 5.76
N PHE A 144 -6.48 6.57 4.54
CA PHE A 144 -5.41 7.52 4.24
C PHE A 144 -5.56 8.77 5.10
N ALA A 145 -6.76 9.35 5.18
CA ALA A 145 -7.03 10.54 5.99
C ALA A 145 -6.74 10.31 7.48
N SER A 146 -7.09 9.13 8.01
CA SER A 146 -6.73 8.78 9.40
C SER A 146 -5.21 8.59 9.59
N GLY A 147 -4.52 7.97 8.64
CA GLY A 147 -3.07 7.76 8.71
C GLY A 147 -2.28 9.06 8.60
N ILE A 148 -2.65 9.92 7.66
CA ILE A 148 -1.95 11.17 7.40
C ILE A 148 -2.09 12.17 8.55
N GLU A 149 -3.21 12.15 9.30
CA GLU A 149 -3.34 12.95 10.53
C GLU A 149 -2.26 12.58 11.57
N ILE A 150 -1.99 11.28 11.74
CA ILE A 150 -0.97 10.79 12.67
C ILE A 150 0.44 11.16 12.18
N VAL A 151 0.71 10.99 10.89
CA VAL A 151 1.99 11.35 10.27
C VAL A 151 2.25 12.85 10.39
N ASP A 152 1.27 13.70 10.07
CA ASP A 152 1.43 15.16 10.13
C ASP A 152 1.58 15.65 11.58
N ARG A 153 0.95 14.99 12.56
CA ARG A 153 1.02 15.39 13.98
C ARG A 153 2.31 14.93 14.67
N PHE A 154 2.80 13.73 14.37
CA PHE A 154 3.87 13.10 15.16
C PHE A 154 5.11 12.67 14.34
N GLY A 155 5.02 12.73 13.01
CA GLY A 155 6.10 12.30 12.12
C GLY A 155 7.30 13.25 12.16
N LYS A 156 8.47 12.70 12.41
CA LYS A 156 9.78 13.35 12.22
C LYS A 156 10.32 12.86 10.87
N LEU A 157 9.87 13.49 9.79
CA LEU A 157 10.20 13.05 8.43
C LEU A 157 11.55 13.63 7.99
N THR A 158 12.35 12.82 7.29
CA THR A 158 13.52 13.34 6.57
C THR A 158 13.07 14.21 5.38
N PRO A 159 13.96 15.00 4.76
CA PRO A 159 13.60 15.76 3.56
C PRO A 159 13.03 14.89 2.43
N LEU A 160 13.59 13.69 2.23
CA LEU A 160 13.07 12.72 1.26
C LEU A 160 11.71 12.16 1.70
N GLY A 161 11.56 11.74 2.96
CA GLY A 161 10.29 11.27 3.50
C GLY A 161 9.17 12.31 3.39
N LYS A 162 9.49 13.58 3.62
CA LYS A 162 8.54 14.68 3.42
C LYS A 162 8.12 14.80 1.95
N THR A 163 9.09 14.80 1.03
CA THR A 163 8.83 14.91 -0.41
C THR A 163 7.92 13.77 -0.92
N VAL A 164 8.22 12.54 -0.52
CA VAL A 164 7.43 11.35 -0.91
C VAL A 164 6.00 11.43 -0.37
N MET A 165 5.82 11.79 0.90
CA MET A 165 4.48 11.91 1.51
C MET A 165 3.69 13.10 0.97
N GLU A 166 4.33 14.22 0.64
CA GLU A 166 3.70 15.36 -0.03
C GLU A 166 3.18 14.99 -1.42
N GLY A 167 3.90 14.15 -2.18
CA GLY A 167 3.41 13.59 -3.44
C GLY A 167 2.12 12.78 -3.25
N ALA A 168 2.07 11.93 -2.23
CA ALA A 168 0.86 11.17 -1.90
C ALA A 168 -0.30 12.08 -1.48
N LYS A 169 -0.06 13.10 -0.65
CA LYS A 169 -1.05 14.10 -0.26
C LYS A 169 -1.60 14.88 -1.46
N ALA A 170 -0.72 15.36 -2.34
CA ALA A 170 -1.10 16.10 -3.52
C ALA A 170 -1.96 15.25 -4.46
N TYR A 171 -1.61 13.98 -4.66
CA TYR A 171 -2.45 13.04 -5.39
C TYR A 171 -3.83 12.90 -4.74
N MET A 172 -3.90 12.59 -3.45
CA MET A 172 -5.17 12.36 -2.74
C MET A 172 -6.07 13.60 -2.72
N ALA A 173 -5.51 14.80 -2.65
CA ALA A 173 -6.27 16.05 -2.69
C ALA A 173 -6.91 16.33 -4.07
N ASN A 174 -6.27 15.90 -5.16
CA ASN A 174 -6.77 16.08 -6.53
C ASN A 174 -7.65 14.92 -7.01
N ALA A 175 -7.65 13.80 -6.29
CA ALA A 175 -8.36 12.58 -6.67
C ALA A 175 -9.79 12.49 -6.10
N GLN A 176 -10.24 13.50 -5.33
CA GLN A 176 -11.59 13.62 -4.77
C GLN A 176 -12.63 14.03 -5.83
#